data_AF-A0A1C3XV65-F1
#
_entry.id   AF-A0A1C3XV65-F1
#
_cell.length_a   1.000
_cell.length_b   1.000
_cell.length_c   1.000
_cell.angle_alpha   90.00
_cell.angle_beta   90.00
_cell.angle_gamma   90.00
#
_symmetry.space_group_name_H-M   'P 1'
#
loop_
_entity.id
_entity.type
_entity.pdbx_description
1 polymer ?
#
loop_
_entity_poly.entity_id
_entity_poly.type
_entity_poly.pdbx_seq_one_letter_code
_entity_poly.pdbx_strand_id
1 'polypeptide(L)' 'MAVLRFSQERQIDWHDIAPGKPTQNAFIESFNARLPDEFLNETLLTSLAQARAVLAA' A
#
# COMPACT_ATOMS: atom_id res chain seq x y z
N MET A 1 17.09 -1.32 -14.78
CA MET A 1 16.44 -1.12 -13.45
C MET A 1 15.85 0.28 -13.37
N ALA A 2 14.64 0.49 -13.92
CA ALA A 2 14.01 1.81 -13.96
C ALA A 2 13.69 2.34 -12.54
N VAL A 3 13.26 1.44 -11.64
CA VAL A 3 12.89 1.78 -10.27
C VAL A 3 14.10 2.16 -9.41
N LEU A 4 15.20 1.40 -9.48
CA LEU A 4 16.43 1.73 -8.76
C LEU A 4 17.01 3.07 -9.21
N ARG A 5 17.03 3.34 -10.52
CA ARG A 5 17.46 4.64 -11.05
C ARG A 5 16.59 5.77 -10.50
N PHE A 6 15.26 5.60 -10.53
CA PHE A 6 14.33 6.59 -9.99
C PHE A 6 14.58 6.86 -8.50
N SER A 7 14.76 5.82 -7.68
CA SER A 7 15.05 5.98 -6.25
C SER A 7 16.35 6.75 -6.02
N GLN A 8 17.41 6.45 -6.78
CA GLN A 8 18.69 7.17 -6.70
C GLN A 8 18.55 8.64 -7.10
N GLU A 9 17.90 8.93 -8.23
CA GLU A 9 17.66 10.29 -8.71
C GLU A 9 16.81 11.12 -7.72
N ARG A 10 15.88 10.48 -7.03
CA ARG A 10 14.99 11.11 -6.05
C ARG A 10 15.51 11.08 -4.61
N GLN A 11 16.70 10.50 -4.37
CA GLN A 11 17.26 10.31 -3.04
C GLN A 11 16.28 9.58 -2.10
N ILE A 12 15.51 8.64 -2.65
CA ILE A 12 14.60 7.78 -1.89
C ILE A 12 15.39 6.58 -1.42
N ASP A 13 15.44 6.36 -0.12
CA ASP A 13 16.10 5.22 0.47
C ASP A 13 15.41 3.90 0.04
N TRP A 14 16.21 2.91 -0.32
CA TRP A 14 15.74 1.66 -0.89
C TRP A 14 16.13 0.47 -0.02
N HIS A 15 15.13 -0.33 0.34
CA HIS A 15 15.32 -1.53 1.14
C HIS A 15 14.68 -2.73 0.45
N ASP A 16 15.47 -3.76 0.18
CA ASP A 16 14.96 -5.03 -0.32
C ASP A 16 14.42 -5.90 0.83
N ILE A 17 13.30 -6.57 0.56
CA ILE A 17 12.75 -7.60 1.44
C ILE A 17 13.42 -8.92 1.10
N ALA A 18 14.09 -9.54 2.07
CA ALA A 18 14.74 -10.82 1.84
C ALA A 18 13.71 -11.95 1.65
N PRO A 19 13.95 -12.89 0.72
CA PRO A 19 13.10 -14.07 0.58
C PRO A 19 12.97 -14.83 1.91
N GLY A 20 11.75 -15.21 2.27
CA GLY A 20 11.47 -15.93 3.52
C GLY A 20 11.57 -15.09 4.80
N LYS A 21 11.62 -13.75 4.69
CA LYS A 21 11.60 -12.83 5.85
C LYS A 21 10.32 -11.97 5.88
N PRO A 22 9.14 -12.58 6.17
CA PRO A 22 7.86 -11.87 6.15
C PRO A 22 7.80 -10.69 7.16
N THR A 23 8.56 -10.76 8.25
CA THR A 23 8.61 -9.68 9.25
C THR A 23 9.23 -8.39 8.71
N GLN A 24 10.05 -8.44 7.66
CA GLN A 24 10.57 -7.25 6.99
C GLN A 24 9.50 -6.51 6.18
N ASN A 25 8.40 -7.18 5.81
CA ASN A 25 7.25 -6.57 5.15
C ASN A 25 6.12 -6.19 6.13
N ALA A 26 6.27 -6.49 7.43
CA ALA A 26 5.16 -6.46 8.39
C ALA A 26 4.46 -5.09 8.48
N PHE A 27 5.22 -4.00 8.38
CA PHE A 27 4.65 -2.65 8.43
C PHE A 27 3.66 -2.40 7.28
N ILE A 28 4.09 -2.60 6.03
CA ILE A 28 3.22 -2.35 4.87
C ILE A 28 2.09 -3.38 4.79
N GLU A 29 2.31 -4.62 5.21
CA GLU A 29 1.24 -5.64 5.32
C GLU A 29 0.18 -5.20 6.33
N SER A 30 0.59 -4.74 7.51
CA SER A 30 -0.36 -4.21 8.50
C SER A 30 -1.13 -3.01 7.97
N PHE A 31 -0.47 -2.10 7.24
CA PHE A 31 -1.13 -0.95 6.62
C PHE A 31 -2.14 -1.39 5.55
N ASN A 32 -1.77 -2.32 4.67
CA ASN A 32 -2.63 -2.81 3.60
C ASN A 32 -3.82 -3.60 4.13
N ALA A 33 -3.67 -4.32 5.25
CA ALA A 33 -4.74 -5.09 5.87
C ALA A 33 -5.83 -4.20 6.50
N ARG A 34 -5.50 -2.97 6.89
CA ARG A 34 -6.43 -2.07 7.60
C ARG A 34 -7.59 -1.62 6.73
N LEU A 35 -7.36 -1.24 5.47
CA LEU A 35 -8.44 -0.71 4.64
C LEU A 35 -9.53 -1.75 4.34
N PRO A 36 -9.21 -3.01 4.01
CA PRO A 36 -10.23 -4.05 3.91
C PRO A 36 -10.95 -4.33 5.23
N ASP A 37 -10.20 -4.47 6.33
CA ASP A 37 -10.72 -4.83 7.65
C ASP A 37 -11.65 -3.74 8.22
N GLU A 38 -11.23 -2.48 8.12
CA GLU A 38 -11.93 -1.33 8.72
C GLU A 38 -13.01 -0.73 7.81
N PHE A 39 -13.00 -1.00 6.49
CA PHE A 39 -13.87 -0.27 5.55
C PHE A 39 -14.50 -1.12 4.45
N LEU A 40 -13.70 -1.82 3.63
CA LEU A 40 -14.24 -2.47 2.42
C LEU A 40 -15.14 -3.67 2.73
N ASN A 41 -14.97 -4.32 3.89
CA ASN A 41 -15.84 -5.41 4.31
C ASN A 41 -17.19 -4.93 4.88
N GLU A 42 -17.29 -3.67 5.30
CA GLU A 42 -18.49 -3.10 5.92
C GLU A 42 -19.28 -2.19 4.97
N THR A 43 -18.63 -1.65 3.93
CA THR A 43 -19.21 -0.65 3.02
C THR A 43 -19.37 -1.19 1.60
N LEU A 44 -20.61 -1.24 1.10
CA LEU A 44 -20.87 -1.53 -0.31
C LEU A 44 -20.54 -0.33 -1.19
N LEU A 45 -19.58 -0.50 -2.09
CA LEU A 45 -19.22 0.47 -3.12
C LEU A 45 -19.80 0.04 -4.47
N THR A 46 -20.59 0.90 -5.08
CA THR A 46 -21.29 0.62 -6.34
C THR A 46 -20.60 1.21 -7.57
N SER A 47 -19.65 2.12 -7.36
CA SER A 47 -18.86 2.72 -8.44
C SER A 47 -17.50 3.23 -7.95
N LEU A 48 -16.55 3.37 -8.89
CA LEU A 48 -15.24 3.94 -8.60
C LEU A 48 -15.33 5.41 -8.15
N ALA A 49 -16.30 6.17 -8.67
CA ALA A 49 -16.54 7.55 -8.27
C ALA A 49 -16.96 7.64 -6.80
N GLN A 50 -17.88 6.77 -6.36
CA GLN A 50 -18.28 6.67 -4.96
C GLN A 50 -17.08 6.28 -4.08
N ALA A 51 -16.31 5.27 -4.48
CA ALA A 51 -15.12 4.83 -3.73
C ALA A 51 -14.12 5.99 -3.52
N ARG A 52 -13.85 6.78 -4.56
CA ARG A 52 -12.96 7.95 -4.47
C ARG A 52 -13.50 9.04 -3.56
N ALA A 53 -14.80 9.30 -3.59
CA ALA A 53 -15.42 10.29 -2.73
C ALA A 53 -15.35 9.88 -1.25
N VAL A 54 -15.61 8.61 -0.94
CA VAL A 54 -15.56 8.12 0.45
C VAL A 54 -14.12 8.09 0.99
N LEU A 55 -13.13 7.70 0.19
CA LEU A 55 -11.72 7.69 0.60
C LEU A 55 -11.10 9.08 0.76
N ALA A 56 -11.73 10.13 0.22
CA ALA A 56 -11.24 11.51 0.28
C ALA A 56 -11.87 12.35 1.40
N ALA A 57 -12.87 11.80 2.11
CA ALA A 57 -13.54 12.44 3.23
C ALA A 57 -12.80 12.18 4.56
#